data_AF-A0A3R8LVH7-F1
#
_entry.id   AF-A0A3R8LVH7-F1
#
_cell.length_a   1.000
_cell.length_b   1.000
_cell.length_c   1.000
_cell.angle_alpha   90.00
_cell.angle_beta   90.00
_cell.angle_gamma   90.00
#
_symmetry.space_group_name_H-M   'P 1'
#
loop_
_entity.id
_entity.type
_entity.pdbx_description
1 polymer ?
#
loop_
_entity_poly.entity_id
_entity_poly.type
_entity_poly.pdbx_seq_one_letter_code
_entity_poly.pdbx_strand_id
1 'polypeptide(L)'
;MQEKWMEGLPEWKLIRPVFDKWNDILENQVTFTLENSEKHTGAHCRRVMLYALAIAQRQGVPEEDKDILGAAAAFHDSRRQDDWLDVGHGQRAADYYREYCVSHELEFKQKCYDIIYYHDRDDQTGIDVISGRSPLGQNSVVIYKIFKDADALDRFRL
;
A
#
# COMPACT_ATOMS: atom_id res chain seq x y z
N MET A 1 8.82 -4.21 18.38
CA MET A 1 9.35 -3.03 19.11
C MET A 1 8.56 -1.82 18.61
N GLN A 2 7.70 -1.21 19.43
CA GLN A 2 6.98 0.00 19.02
C GLN A 2 8.01 1.13 18.92
N GLU A 3 8.16 1.69 17.73
CA GLU A 3 9.17 2.69 17.48
C GLU A 3 8.68 4.02 18.06
N LYS A 4 9.23 4.40 19.22
CA LYS A 4 8.82 5.57 20.01
C LYS A 4 8.78 6.89 19.23
N TRP A 5 9.48 6.97 18.10
CA TRP A 5 9.48 8.17 17.25
C TRP A 5 8.15 8.39 16.52
N MET A 6 7.38 7.34 16.24
CA MET A 6 6.05 7.49 15.62
C MET A 6 5.10 8.29 16.52
N GLU A 7 5.24 8.19 17.85
CA GLU A 7 4.46 8.99 18.80
C GLU A 7 4.70 10.50 18.69
N GLY A 8 5.83 10.91 18.11
CA GLY A 8 6.16 12.31 17.84
C GLY A 8 5.56 12.86 16.54
N LEU A 9 4.97 12.01 15.68
CA LEU A 9 4.29 12.47 14.47
C LEU A 9 2.92 13.07 14.82
N PRO A 10 2.61 14.33 14.41
CA PRO A 10 1.32 14.96 14.68
C PRO A 10 0.12 14.13 14.21
N GLU A 11 0.28 13.41 13.11
CA GLU A 11 -0.75 12.59 12.48
C GLU A 11 -0.98 11.26 13.20
N TRP A 12 -0.02 10.80 14.02
CA TRP A 12 0.03 9.42 14.52
C TRP A 12 -1.24 8.99 15.22
N LYS A 13 -1.78 9.84 16.11
CA LYS A 13 -3.01 9.52 16.85
C LYS A 13 -4.20 9.22 15.94
N LEU A 14 -4.23 9.83 14.75
CA LEU A 14 -5.32 9.69 13.78
C LEU A 14 -5.11 8.49 12.87
N ILE A 15 -3.86 8.21 12.47
CA ILE A 15 -3.56 7.11 11.53
C ILE A 15 -3.30 5.78 12.22
N ARG A 16 -2.97 5.78 13.52
CA ARG A 16 -2.59 4.58 14.28
C ARG A 16 -3.61 3.45 14.19
N PRO A 17 -4.94 3.65 14.28
CA PRO A 17 -5.87 2.53 14.19
C PRO A 17 -5.78 1.77 12.85
N VAL A 18 -5.65 2.50 11.75
CA VAL A 18 -5.48 1.92 10.41
C VAL A 18 -4.11 1.27 10.27
N PHE A 19 -3.06 1.94 10.76
CA PHE A 19 -1.71 1.42 10.75
C PHE A 19 -1.60 0.11 11.54
N ASP A 20 -2.06 0.08 12.79
CA ASP A 20 -1.98 -1.09 13.66
C ASP A 20 -2.74 -2.28 13.05
N LYS A 21 -3.93 -2.05 12.47
CA LYS A 21 -4.72 -3.09 11.77
C LYS A 21 -3.93 -3.73 10.63
N TRP A 22 -3.43 -2.94 9.69
CA TRP A 22 -2.77 -3.48 8.50
C TRP A 22 -1.35 -3.95 8.77
N ASN A 23 -0.68 -3.37 9.76
CA ASN A 23 0.63 -3.85 10.22
C ASN A 23 0.51 -5.22 10.88
N ASP A 24 -0.55 -5.49 11.64
CA ASP A 24 -0.78 -6.82 12.21
C ASP A 24 -0.98 -7.88 11.10
N ILE A 25 -1.76 -7.55 10.07
CA ILE A 25 -1.93 -8.42 8.89
C ILE A 25 -0.61 -8.62 8.14
N LEU A 26 0.14 -7.54 7.91
CA LEU A 26 1.45 -7.57 7.26
C LEU A 26 2.43 -8.51 7.98
N GLU A 27 2.55 -8.39 9.29
CA GLU A 27 3.55 -9.14 10.07
C GLU A 27 3.16 -10.60 10.29
N ASN A 28 1.86 -10.88 10.42
CA ASN A 28 1.39 -12.20 10.86
C ASN A 28 0.73 -13.04 9.76
N GLN A 29 0.33 -12.45 8.63
CA GLN A 29 -0.52 -13.12 7.64
C GLN A 29 -0.07 -12.93 6.20
N VAL A 30 0.58 -11.81 5.87
CA VAL A 30 1.16 -11.58 4.54
C VAL A 30 2.44 -12.40 4.40
N THR A 31 2.47 -13.29 3.42
CA THR A 31 3.70 -13.99 3.03
C THR A 31 4.44 -13.24 1.94
N PHE A 32 5.76 -13.35 1.88
CA PHE A 32 6.59 -12.77 0.81
C PHE A 32 7.19 -13.88 -0.02
N THR A 33 7.18 -13.75 -1.35
CA THR A 33 7.87 -14.71 -2.23
C THR A 33 9.40 -14.59 -2.15
N LEU A 34 9.92 -13.42 -1.79
CA LEU A 34 11.33 -13.18 -1.49
C LEU A 34 11.56 -12.97 0.01
N GLU A 35 11.39 -14.04 0.79
CA GLU A 35 11.49 -13.98 2.27
C GLU A 35 12.85 -13.45 2.78
N ASN A 36 13.92 -13.66 2.02
CA ASN A 36 15.28 -13.25 2.38
C ASN A 36 15.69 -11.87 1.83
N SER A 37 14.76 -11.11 1.23
CA SER A 37 15.09 -9.77 0.71
C SER A 37 15.31 -8.78 1.84
N GLU A 38 16.51 -8.20 1.93
CA GLU A 38 16.76 -7.09 2.85
C GLU A 38 16.12 -5.76 2.37
N LYS A 39 15.61 -5.74 1.13
CA LYS A 39 15.08 -4.54 0.47
C LYS A 39 13.56 -4.51 0.50
N HIS A 40 12.87 -5.60 0.19
CA HIS A 40 11.43 -5.61 -0.11
C HIS A 40 10.62 -6.54 0.80
N THR A 41 11.00 -6.59 2.08
CA THR A 41 10.30 -7.34 3.13
C THR A 41 9.41 -6.43 3.99
N GLY A 42 8.74 -6.99 5.00
CA GLY A 42 7.75 -6.28 5.83
C GLY A 42 8.20 -4.92 6.37
N ALA A 43 9.50 -4.72 6.64
CA ALA A 43 10.02 -3.42 7.08
C ALA A 43 9.84 -2.31 6.02
N HIS A 44 9.99 -2.62 4.73
CA HIS A 44 9.71 -1.68 3.63
C HIS A 44 8.21 -1.34 3.57
N CYS A 45 7.37 -2.37 3.46
CA CYS A 45 5.91 -2.21 3.41
C CYS A 45 5.38 -1.38 4.60
N ARG A 46 5.92 -1.60 5.79
CA ARG A 46 5.56 -0.86 7.01
C ARG A 46 5.90 0.62 6.95
N ARG A 47 7.05 1.00 6.37
CA ARG A 47 7.42 2.42 6.20
C ARG A 47 6.58 3.09 5.11
N VAL A 48 6.35 2.40 4.00
CA VAL A 48 5.42 2.86 2.94
C VAL A 48 4.02 3.10 3.52
N MET A 49 3.53 2.18 4.37
CA MET A 49 2.25 2.34 5.07
C MET A 49 2.21 3.61 5.92
N LEU A 50 3.26 3.86 6.71
CA LEU A 50 3.35 5.07 7.52
C LEU A 50 3.32 6.34 6.65
N TYR A 51 4.11 6.38 5.58
CA TYR A 51 4.16 7.55 4.69
C TYR A 51 2.83 7.77 3.98
N ALA A 52 2.23 6.73 3.41
CA ALA A 52 0.95 6.81 2.72
C ALA A 52 -0.16 7.35 3.65
N LEU A 53 -0.26 6.81 4.87
CA LEU A 53 -1.26 7.24 5.84
C LEU A 53 -1.00 8.67 6.35
N ALA A 54 0.24 9.05 6.59
CA ALA A 54 0.59 10.41 7.03
C ALA A 54 0.27 11.45 5.95
N ILE A 55 0.61 11.16 4.68
CA ILE A 55 0.28 12.03 3.54
C ILE A 55 -1.24 12.13 3.37
N ALA A 56 -1.96 11.00 3.41
CA ALA A 56 -3.41 10.98 3.30
C ALA A 56 -4.10 11.76 4.42
N GLN A 57 -3.60 11.64 5.66
CA GLN A 57 -4.09 12.41 6.80
C GLN A 57 -3.92 13.92 6.60
N ARG A 58 -2.76 14.36 6.09
CA ARG A 58 -2.49 15.78 5.81
C ARG A 58 -3.32 16.34 4.66
N GLN A 59 -3.64 15.51 3.68
CA GLN A 59 -4.48 15.89 2.54
C GLN A 59 -5.98 15.81 2.84
N GLY A 60 -6.39 15.39 4.03
CA GLY A 60 -7.81 15.29 4.40
C GLY A 60 -8.55 14.16 3.66
N VAL A 61 -7.83 13.12 3.24
CA VAL A 61 -8.42 11.95 2.59
C VAL A 61 -9.38 11.23 3.58
N PRO A 62 -10.54 10.71 3.13
CA PRO A 62 -11.48 9.98 4.00
C PRO A 62 -10.88 8.72 4.64
N GLU A 63 -11.43 8.30 5.78
CA GLU A 63 -10.97 7.09 6.50
C GLU A 63 -11.06 5.80 5.66
N GLU A 64 -12.11 5.65 4.84
CA GLU A 64 -12.23 4.49 3.93
C GLU A 64 -11.05 4.41 2.95
N ASP A 65 -10.62 5.56 2.44
CA ASP A 65 -9.50 5.65 1.51
C ASP A 65 -8.15 5.44 2.21
N LYS A 66 -8.03 5.79 3.50
CA LYS A 66 -6.87 5.43 4.33
C LYS A 66 -6.80 3.92 4.60
N ASP A 67 -7.93 3.28 4.85
CA ASP A 67 -7.98 1.82 5.00
C ASP A 67 -7.49 1.11 3.73
N ILE A 68 -7.89 1.62 2.57
CA ILE A 68 -7.41 1.15 1.26
C ILE A 68 -5.89 1.34 1.10
N LEU A 69 -5.35 2.48 1.52
CA LEU A 69 -3.89 2.72 1.49
C LEU A 69 -3.13 1.79 2.44
N GLY A 70 -3.67 1.52 3.62
CA GLY A 70 -3.10 0.57 4.56
C GLY A 70 -3.03 -0.85 3.97
N ALA A 71 -4.12 -1.30 3.35
CA ALA A 71 -4.17 -2.56 2.63
C ALA A 71 -3.15 -2.58 1.47
N ALA A 72 -3.15 -1.56 0.61
CA ALA A 72 -2.22 -1.49 -0.52
C ALA A 72 -0.76 -1.62 -0.06
N ALA A 73 -0.38 -0.89 0.99
CA ALA A 73 0.97 -0.93 1.53
C ALA A 73 1.36 -2.31 2.07
N ALA A 74 0.45 -3.01 2.75
CA ALA A 74 0.71 -4.34 3.28
C ALA A 74 0.98 -5.37 2.18
N PHE A 75 0.34 -5.26 1.02
CA PHE A 75 0.38 -6.30 -0.01
C PHE A 75 1.28 -6.00 -1.22
N HIS A 76 1.57 -4.74 -1.55
CA HIS A 76 2.10 -4.38 -2.88
C HIS A 76 3.37 -5.11 -3.34
N ASP A 77 4.32 -5.35 -2.43
CA ASP A 77 5.60 -6.00 -2.72
C ASP A 77 5.65 -7.48 -2.28
N SER A 78 4.53 -8.03 -1.82
CA SER A 78 4.46 -9.41 -1.30
C SER A 78 4.78 -10.49 -2.35
N ARG A 79 4.71 -10.14 -3.65
CA ARG A 79 4.84 -11.10 -4.77
C ARG A 79 5.97 -10.77 -5.75
N ARG A 80 7.03 -10.11 -5.26
CA ARG A 80 8.26 -9.92 -6.02
C ARG A 80 8.98 -11.24 -6.32
N GLN A 81 9.62 -11.36 -7.48
CA GLN A 81 10.44 -12.48 -7.91
C GLN A 81 11.93 -12.12 -7.95
N ASP A 82 12.26 -10.83 -8.03
CA ASP A 82 13.61 -10.31 -7.80
C ASP A 82 13.60 -8.93 -7.11
N ASP A 83 14.77 -8.51 -6.63
CA ASP A 83 14.95 -7.23 -5.92
C ASP A 83 15.06 -5.99 -6.84
N TRP A 84 15.05 -6.20 -8.16
CA TRP A 84 15.33 -5.17 -9.16
C TRP A 84 14.03 -4.61 -9.72
N LEU A 85 13.85 -4.61 -11.05
CA LEU A 85 12.72 -3.95 -11.68
C LEU A 85 11.42 -4.76 -11.54
N ASP A 86 11.51 -6.09 -11.68
CA ASP A 86 10.39 -7.05 -11.62
C ASP A 86 9.02 -6.51 -12.09
N VAL A 87 8.95 -6.00 -13.32
CA VAL A 87 7.68 -5.49 -13.85
C VAL A 87 6.65 -6.61 -13.90
N GLY A 88 5.49 -6.39 -13.29
CA GLY A 88 4.41 -7.37 -13.13
C GLY A 88 4.19 -7.85 -11.70
N HIS A 89 5.06 -7.51 -10.73
CA HIS A 89 4.83 -7.85 -9.32
C HIS A 89 3.56 -7.20 -8.77
N GLY A 90 3.21 -5.99 -9.24
CA GLY A 90 1.98 -5.31 -8.86
C GLY A 90 0.74 -6.16 -9.15
N GLN A 91 0.65 -6.74 -10.35
CA GLN A 91 -0.45 -7.64 -10.71
C GLN A 91 -0.50 -8.86 -9.77
N ARG A 92 0.64 -9.55 -9.58
CA ARG A 92 0.70 -10.75 -8.75
C ARG A 92 0.30 -10.45 -7.29
N ALA A 93 0.75 -9.32 -6.76
CA ALA A 93 0.39 -8.85 -5.42
C ALA A 93 -1.09 -8.49 -5.31
N ALA A 94 -1.66 -7.87 -6.35
CA ALA A 94 -3.08 -7.53 -6.39
C ALA A 94 -3.96 -8.80 -6.42
N ASP A 95 -3.56 -9.80 -7.21
CA ASP A 95 -4.22 -11.11 -7.23
C ASP A 95 -4.15 -11.80 -5.86
N TYR A 96 -2.99 -11.75 -5.19
CA TYR A 96 -2.86 -12.25 -3.82
C TYR A 96 -3.74 -11.50 -2.82
N TYR A 97 -3.84 -10.17 -2.91
CA TYR A 97 -4.77 -9.38 -2.09
C TYR A 97 -6.24 -9.83 -2.30
N ARG A 98 -6.66 -10.05 -3.55
CA ARG A 98 -8.01 -10.55 -3.85
C ARG A 98 -8.26 -11.91 -3.20
N GLU A 99 -7.33 -12.85 -3.35
CA GLU A 99 -7.41 -14.19 -2.75
C GLU A 99 -7.44 -14.12 -1.22
N TYR A 100 -6.63 -13.23 -0.63
CA TYR A 100 -6.61 -12.98 0.80
C TYR A 100 -7.98 -12.48 1.29
N CYS A 101 -8.59 -11.51 0.59
CA CYS A 101 -9.93 -11.02 0.93
C CYS A 101 -10.98 -12.14 0.93
N VAL A 102 -10.97 -12.98 -0.10
CA VAL A 102 -11.92 -14.11 -0.21
C VAL A 102 -11.71 -15.13 0.91
N SER A 103 -10.46 -15.50 1.18
CA SER A 103 -10.14 -16.54 2.18
C SER A 103 -10.33 -16.08 3.62
N HIS A 104 -10.31 -14.77 3.89
CA HIS A 104 -10.44 -14.19 5.24
C HIS A 104 -11.76 -13.43 5.45
N GLU A 105 -12.73 -13.59 4.55
CA GLU A 105 -14.03 -12.91 4.60
C GLU A 105 -13.93 -11.38 4.73
N LEU A 106 -12.87 -10.79 4.19
CA LEU A 106 -12.69 -9.33 4.14
C LEU A 106 -13.35 -8.77 2.89
N GLU A 107 -13.92 -7.57 3.00
CA GLU A 107 -14.50 -6.88 1.86
C GLU A 107 -13.42 -6.61 0.79
N PHE A 108 -13.63 -7.16 -0.41
CA PHE A 108 -12.75 -6.87 -1.54
C PHE A 108 -13.02 -5.45 -2.07
N LYS A 109 -11.99 -4.60 -2.01
CA LYS A 109 -12.04 -3.24 -2.57
C LYS A 109 -11.31 -3.21 -3.90
N GLN A 110 -12.06 -3.05 -5.01
CA GLN A 110 -11.48 -2.92 -6.35
C GLN A 110 -10.45 -1.77 -6.45
N LYS A 111 -10.67 -0.69 -5.69
CA LYS A 111 -9.74 0.45 -5.63
C LYS A 111 -8.36 0.05 -5.05
N CYS A 112 -8.33 -0.77 -4.00
CA CYS A 112 -7.09 -1.31 -3.43
C CYS A 112 -6.37 -2.19 -4.46
N TYR A 113 -7.12 -3.10 -5.08
CA TYR A 113 -6.58 -3.96 -6.14
C TYR A 113 -5.93 -3.15 -7.25
N ASP A 114 -6.59 -2.10 -7.76
CA ASP A 114 -6.06 -1.31 -8.86
C ASP A 114 -4.78 -0.54 -8.46
N ILE A 115 -4.73 0.00 -7.24
CA ILE A 115 -3.51 0.68 -6.73
C ILE A 115 -2.34 -0.30 -6.69
N ILE A 116 -2.54 -1.49 -6.11
CA ILE A 116 -1.50 -2.52 -6.05
C ILE A 116 -1.12 -2.96 -7.47
N TYR A 117 -2.09 -3.19 -8.34
CA TYR A 117 -1.83 -3.69 -9.70
C TYR A 117 -0.92 -2.76 -10.50
N TYR A 118 -1.16 -1.45 -10.41
CA TYR A 118 -0.49 -0.46 -11.25
C TYR A 118 0.72 0.21 -10.61
N HIS A 119 1.01 -0.01 -9.32
CA HIS A 119 2.10 0.71 -8.64
C HIS A 119 3.47 0.47 -9.29
N ASP A 120 3.69 -0.71 -9.89
CA ASP A 120 4.93 -1.09 -10.58
C ASP A 120 4.98 -0.69 -12.06
N ARG A 121 3.94 -0.01 -12.53
CA ARG A 121 3.84 0.49 -13.90
C ARG A 121 4.17 1.98 -13.96
N ASP A 122 4.29 2.45 -15.19
CA ASP A 122 4.32 3.88 -15.49
C ASP A 122 3.08 4.57 -14.91
N ASP A 123 3.30 5.73 -14.29
CA ASP A 123 2.28 6.49 -13.57
C ASP A 123 1.08 6.80 -14.45
N GLN A 124 1.31 7.20 -15.70
CA GLN A 124 0.25 7.60 -16.62
C GLN A 124 -0.65 6.42 -16.97
N THR A 125 -0.07 5.21 -17.09
CA THR A 125 -0.85 3.99 -17.32
C THR A 125 -1.85 3.74 -16.18
N GLY A 126 -1.40 3.84 -14.93
CA GLY A 126 -2.29 3.68 -13.78
C GLY A 126 -3.33 4.80 -13.68
N ILE A 127 -2.92 6.05 -13.92
CA ILE A 127 -3.82 7.22 -13.90
C ILE A 127 -4.94 7.08 -14.95
N ASP A 128 -4.61 6.70 -16.18
CA ASP A 128 -5.58 6.57 -17.27
C ASP A 128 -6.63 5.49 -16.97
N VAL A 129 -6.19 4.32 -16.46
CA VAL A 129 -7.11 3.23 -16.11
C VAL A 129 -7.98 3.60 -14.90
N ILE A 130 -7.36 4.12 -13.82
CA ILE A 130 -8.08 4.42 -12.57
C ILE A 130 -9.08 5.56 -12.78
N SER A 131 -8.71 6.58 -13.57
CA SER A 131 -9.64 7.67 -13.91
C SER A 131 -10.78 7.21 -14.81
N GLY A 132 -10.52 6.32 -15.77
CA GLY A 132 -11.53 5.76 -16.69
C GLY A 132 -12.59 4.89 -16.01
N ARG A 133 -12.26 4.25 -14.88
CA ARG A 133 -13.19 3.36 -14.15
C ARG A 133 -14.19 4.08 -13.24
N SER A 134 -13.98 5.36 -12.95
CA SER A 134 -14.89 6.10 -12.09
C SER A 134 -14.93 7.59 -12.45
N PRO A 135 -15.93 8.02 -13.25
CA PRO A 135 -16.13 9.44 -13.58
C PRO A 135 -16.39 10.34 -12.36
N LEU A 136 -16.82 9.74 -11.23
CA LEU A 136 -17.02 10.40 -9.92
C LEU A 136 -15.85 10.10 -8.94
N GLY A 137 -14.81 9.39 -9.38
CA GLY A 137 -13.71 8.85 -8.58
C GLY A 137 -12.61 9.85 -8.26
N GLN A 138 -12.97 11.07 -7.85
CA GLN A 138 -12.03 12.16 -7.58
C GLN A 138 -10.91 11.76 -6.60
N ASN A 139 -11.15 10.78 -5.72
CA ASN A 139 -10.14 10.33 -4.77
C ASN A 139 -9.27 9.15 -5.24
N SER A 140 -9.70 8.35 -6.22
CA SER A 140 -8.97 7.12 -6.60
C SER A 140 -7.60 7.44 -7.22
N VAL A 141 -7.54 8.45 -8.09
CA VAL A 141 -6.27 8.94 -8.64
C VAL A 141 -5.42 9.60 -7.56
N VAL A 142 -6.05 10.32 -6.62
CA VAL A 142 -5.33 10.98 -5.51
C VAL A 142 -4.64 9.93 -4.64
N ILE A 143 -5.35 8.91 -4.19
CA ILE A 143 -4.73 7.89 -3.33
C ILE A 143 -3.74 7.00 -4.09
N TYR A 144 -3.94 6.76 -5.39
CA TYR A 144 -2.94 6.10 -6.21
C TYR A 144 -1.62 6.88 -6.24
N LYS A 145 -1.68 8.21 -6.44
CA LYS A 145 -0.50 9.09 -6.40
C LYS A 145 0.15 9.10 -5.02
N ILE A 146 -0.64 9.23 -3.96
CA ILE A 146 -0.14 9.16 -2.57
C ILE A 146 0.61 7.84 -2.34
N PHE A 147 0.07 6.73 -2.84
CA PHE A 147 0.70 5.42 -2.70
C PHE A 147 2.04 5.36 -3.44
N LYS A 148 2.08 5.78 -4.70
CA LYS A 148 3.32 5.82 -5.50
C LYS A 148 4.37 6.73 -4.89
N ASP A 149 3.98 7.91 -4.42
CA ASP A 149 4.87 8.83 -3.71
C ASP A 149 5.43 8.18 -2.44
N ALA A 150 4.60 7.49 -1.66
CA ALA A 150 5.02 6.82 -0.43
C ALA A 150 6.01 5.66 -0.69
N ASP A 151 5.77 4.83 -1.70
CA ASP A 151 6.69 3.78 -2.14
C ASP A 151 8.03 4.40 -2.61
N ALA A 152 7.97 5.40 -3.48
CA ALA A 152 9.15 6.10 -3.98
C ALA A 152 9.96 6.78 -2.86
N LEU A 153 9.30 7.36 -1.87
CA LEU A 153 9.95 8.01 -0.72
C LEU A 153 10.79 7.02 0.11
N ASP A 154 10.35 5.76 0.25
CA ASP A 154 11.14 4.76 0.97
C ASP A 154 12.38 4.29 0.20
N ARG A 155 12.42 4.50 -1.13
CA ARG A 155 13.54 4.08 -1.99
C ARG A 155 14.76 4.99 -1.89
N PHE A 156 14.65 6.21 -1.35
CA PHE A 156 15.78 7.13 -1.13
C PHE A 156 16.77 6.66 -0.05
N ARG A 157 16.54 5.50 0.58
CA ARG A 157 17.46 4.84 1.52
C ARG A 157 18.49 3.92 0.85
N LEU A 158 18.30 3.60 -0.43
CA LEU A 158 19.10 2.61 -1.17
C LEU A 158 20.33 3.24 -1.84
#